data_AF-A0A7Z8QVX2-F1
#
_entry.id   AF-A0A7Z8QVX2-F1
#
_cell.length_a   1.000
_cell.length_b   1.000
_cell.length_c   1.000
_cell.angle_alpha   90.00
_cell.angle_beta   90.00
_cell.angle_gamma   90.00
#
_symmetry.space_group_name_H-M   'P 1'
#
loop_
_entity.id
_entity.type
_entity.pdbx_description
1 polymer ?
#
loop_
_entity_poly.entity_id
_entity_poly.type
_entity_poly.pdbx_seq_one_letter_code
_entity_poly.pdbx_strand_id
1 'polypeptide(L)'
;NDILPNDADGNVLAAVNNLTSQTGVQASVDARGHLVLTSQDGRGIVVQATAGLDVLGLELNSDNKTKHKNYGRLTLIRNDARDVIVVANDKAGKPTDDAHSIGFGKTDGTEAAEAVINLRSIRGPFNLRQASAMGAHTSKNSLLYQQTSKSKATPTGVTTFAGAQVVMDIADTAIKDLNKIRSDLGSVQIQLEATVNNISVTRTNVKFSESQIRDTDFASETSEFKKRSILAQAGSYALSQASTM
;
A
#
# COMPACT_ATOMS: atom_id res chain seq x y z
N ASN A 1 -37.97 1.60 36.11
CA ASN A 1 -37.90 2.76 35.20
C ASN A 1 -38.11 2.26 33.80
N ASP A 2 -39.37 2.29 33.37
CA ASP A 2 -39.72 1.94 31.99
C ASP A 2 -39.19 3.03 31.06
N ILE A 3 -38.35 2.61 30.12
CA ILE A 3 -37.94 3.43 29.00
C ILE A 3 -39.08 3.35 27.99
N LEU A 4 -39.74 4.48 27.67
CA LEU A 4 -40.77 4.49 26.64
C LEU A 4 -40.18 4.13 25.25
N PRO A 5 -40.98 3.55 24.34
CA PRO A 5 -40.52 3.23 22.98
C PRO A 5 -39.87 4.43 22.29
N ASN A 6 -38.76 4.18 21.59
CA ASN A 6 -37.94 5.21 20.90
C ASN A 6 -37.33 6.29 21.81
N ASP A 7 -37.15 6.01 23.11
CA ASP A 7 -36.62 6.97 24.10
C ASP A 7 -37.37 8.31 24.05
N ALA A 8 -38.71 8.27 23.94
CA ALA A 8 -39.55 9.47 23.89
C ALA A 8 -39.38 10.39 25.11
N ASP A 9 -38.93 9.82 26.24
CA ASP A 9 -38.66 10.54 27.49
C ASP A 9 -37.21 11.06 27.59
N GLY A 10 -36.33 10.73 26.63
CA GLY A 10 -34.91 11.11 26.64
C GLY A 10 -34.10 10.52 27.80
N ASN A 11 -34.63 9.49 28.47
CA ASN A 11 -34.03 8.87 29.65
C ASN A 11 -32.75 8.11 29.29
N VAL A 12 -32.70 7.44 28.14
CA VAL A 12 -31.50 6.73 27.68
C VAL A 12 -30.43 7.73 27.25
N LEU A 13 -30.82 8.77 26.52
CA LEU A 13 -29.95 9.90 26.16
C LEU A 13 -29.31 10.55 27.41
N ALA A 14 -30.13 10.87 28.41
CA ALA A 14 -29.67 11.48 29.65
C ALA A 14 -28.77 10.54 30.46
N ALA A 15 -29.11 9.25 30.55
CA ALA A 15 -28.32 8.26 31.26
C ALA A 15 -26.92 8.07 30.66
N VAL A 16 -26.81 8.02 29.32
CA VAL A 16 -25.51 7.92 28.64
C VAL A 16 -24.70 9.20 28.82
N ASN A 17 -25.33 10.37 28.63
CA ASN A 17 -24.64 11.66 28.72
C ASN A 17 -24.18 12.01 30.15
N ASN A 18 -24.87 11.51 31.19
CA ASN A 18 -24.44 11.70 32.58
C ASN A 18 -23.12 10.96 32.91
N LEU A 19 -22.81 9.91 32.14
CA LEU A 19 -21.57 9.13 32.28
C LEU A 19 -20.49 9.53 31.26
N THR A 20 -20.70 10.57 30.44
CA THR A 20 -19.74 11.00 29.41
C THR A 20 -18.35 11.31 29.98
N SER A 21 -18.25 11.90 31.18
CA SER A 21 -16.94 12.18 31.79
C SER A 21 -16.16 10.91 32.16
N GLN A 22 -16.82 9.76 32.32
CA GLN A 22 -16.19 8.48 32.64
C GLN A 22 -15.96 7.64 31.39
N THR A 23 -16.91 7.65 30.44
CA THR A 23 -16.88 6.81 29.25
C THR A 23 -16.24 7.48 28.03
N GLY A 24 -16.21 8.82 27.98
CA GLY A 24 -15.81 9.59 26.80
C GLY A 24 -16.83 9.58 25.66
N VAL A 25 -18.01 8.96 25.85
CA VAL A 25 -19.05 8.78 24.84
C VAL A 25 -20.20 9.75 25.07
N GLN A 26 -20.63 10.41 24.01
CA GLN A 26 -21.84 11.24 23.96
C GLN A 26 -22.91 10.56 23.12
N ALA A 27 -24.14 10.60 23.60
CA ALA A 27 -25.31 10.15 22.87
C ALA A 27 -26.07 11.36 22.29
N SER A 28 -26.65 11.17 21.11
CA SER A 28 -27.64 12.05 20.49
C SER A 28 -28.70 11.21 19.77
N VAL A 29 -29.84 11.81 19.44
CA VAL A 29 -30.89 11.15 18.64
C VAL A 29 -30.95 11.85 17.28
N ASP A 30 -30.88 11.08 16.20
CA ASP A 30 -30.99 11.62 14.84
C ASP A 30 -32.45 12.00 14.50
N ALA A 31 -32.64 12.73 13.39
CA ALA A 31 -33.98 13.16 12.95
C ALA A 31 -34.94 12.00 12.59
N ARG A 32 -34.45 10.75 12.59
CA ARG A 32 -35.22 9.52 12.34
C ARG A 32 -35.45 8.71 13.62
N GLY A 33 -35.05 9.22 14.78
CA GLY A 33 -35.24 8.56 16.07
C GLY A 33 -34.17 7.52 16.41
N HIS A 34 -33.06 7.47 15.67
CA HIS A 34 -31.97 6.54 15.99
C HIS A 34 -31.00 7.13 17.02
N LEU A 35 -30.59 6.31 17.99
CA LEU A 35 -29.55 6.66 18.95
C LEU A 35 -28.18 6.65 18.26
N VAL A 36 -27.49 7.78 18.25
CA VAL A 36 -26.14 7.97 17.73
C VAL A 36 -25.18 8.14 18.90
N LEU A 37 -24.16 7.29 18.97
CA LEU A 37 -23.10 7.37 19.97
C LEU A 37 -21.81 7.89 19.32
N THR A 38 -21.20 8.92 19.91
CA THR A 38 -19.98 9.57 19.43
C THR A 38 -18.91 9.55 20.52
N SER A 39 -17.71 9.04 20.23
CA SER A 39 -16.56 9.13 21.13
C SER A 39 -15.83 10.45 20.92
N GLN A 40 -15.68 11.26 21.97
CA GLN A 40 -15.01 12.57 21.85
C GLN A 40 -13.50 12.47 21.62
N ASP A 41 -12.90 11.36 22.01
CA ASP A 41 -11.46 11.09 21.98
C ASP A 41 -11.05 10.15 20.82
N GLY A 42 -11.99 9.76 19.96
CA GLY A 42 -11.74 8.86 18.83
C GLY A 42 -11.47 7.40 19.21
N ARG A 43 -11.64 7.00 20.47
CA ARG A 43 -11.54 5.59 20.88
C ARG A 43 -12.75 4.80 20.38
N GLY A 44 -12.58 3.48 20.30
CA GLY A 44 -13.68 2.56 19.95
C GLY A 44 -14.75 2.53 21.04
N ILE A 45 -16.00 2.39 20.62
CA ILE A 45 -17.16 2.29 21.51
C ILE A 45 -17.47 0.81 21.75
N VAL A 46 -17.55 0.43 23.02
CA VAL A 46 -17.97 -0.90 23.45
C VAL A 46 -19.34 -0.80 24.10
N VAL A 47 -20.34 -1.46 23.51
CA VAL A 47 -21.68 -1.56 24.09
C VAL A 47 -21.85 -2.98 24.64
N GLN A 48 -22.26 -3.08 25.89
CA GLN A 48 -22.51 -4.36 26.57
C GLN A 48 -23.84 -4.31 27.31
N ALA A 49 -24.68 -5.33 27.11
CA ALA A 49 -25.91 -5.52 27.86
C ALA A 49 -26.07 -6.98 28.26
N THR A 50 -26.91 -7.23 29.27
CA THR A 50 -27.27 -8.59 29.72
C THR A 50 -28.36 -9.21 28.83
N ALA A 51 -29.18 -8.38 28.19
CA ALA A 51 -30.20 -8.74 27.19
C ALA A 51 -30.57 -7.49 26.34
N GLY A 52 -31.26 -7.66 25.20
CA GLY A 52 -31.89 -6.55 24.46
C GLY A 52 -31.01 -5.81 23.43
N LEU A 53 -29.81 -6.31 23.13
CA LEU A 53 -28.94 -5.74 22.07
C LEU A 53 -29.44 -6.08 20.64
N ASP A 54 -30.28 -7.09 20.51
CA ASP A 54 -31.04 -7.44 19.30
C ASP A 54 -32.04 -6.36 18.89
N VAL A 55 -32.72 -5.75 19.87
CA VAL A 55 -33.65 -4.62 19.66
C VAL A 55 -32.92 -3.39 19.09
N LEU A 56 -31.63 -3.25 19.41
CA LEU A 56 -30.74 -2.20 18.89
C LEU A 56 -30.13 -2.56 17.52
N GLY A 57 -30.48 -3.71 16.93
CA GLY A 57 -29.98 -4.14 15.62
C GLY A 57 -28.49 -4.49 15.60
N LEU A 58 -27.89 -4.74 16.77
CA LEU A 58 -26.50 -5.14 16.93
C LEU A 58 -26.46 -6.67 17.12
N GLU A 59 -26.05 -7.39 16.07
CA GLU A 59 -26.13 -8.86 15.96
C GLU A 59 -25.52 -9.58 17.18
N LEU A 60 -26.24 -10.60 17.68
CA LEU A 60 -25.77 -11.50 18.75
C LEU A 60 -24.76 -12.50 18.18
N ASN A 61 -23.59 -12.64 18.81
CA ASN A 61 -22.87 -13.91 18.76
C ASN A 61 -23.61 -14.93 19.66
N SER A 62 -23.59 -16.21 19.27
CA SER A 62 -24.38 -17.33 19.80
C SER A 62 -24.30 -17.61 21.31
N ASP A 63 -23.46 -16.90 22.07
CA ASP A 63 -23.16 -17.17 23.49
C ASP A 63 -23.89 -16.28 24.51
N ASN A 64 -24.92 -15.53 24.09
CA ASN A 64 -25.80 -14.77 25.01
C ASN A 64 -25.06 -13.77 25.94
N LYS A 65 -23.83 -13.37 25.59
CA LYS A 65 -23.03 -12.32 26.23
C LYS A 65 -22.60 -11.33 25.17
N THR A 66 -23.39 -10.28 24.99
CA THR A 66 -23.28 -9.36 23.87
C THR A 66 -22.36 -8.20 24.20
N LYS A 67 -21.06 -8.36 23.93
CA LYS A 67 -20.15 -7.22 23.77
C LYS A 67 -20.06 -6.88 22.30
N HIS A 68 -20.67 -5.78 21.88
CA HIS A 68 -20.50 -5.25 20.53
C HIS A 68 -19.43 -4.17 20.56
N LYS A 69 -18.39 -4.32 19.74
CA LYS A 69 -17.26 -3.38 19.69
C LYS A 69 -17.18 -2.76 18.32
N ASN A 70 -17.30 -1.44 18.23
CA ASN A 70 -17.05 -0.69 17.00
C ASN A 70 -15.82 0.20 17.23
N TYR A 71 -14.72 -0.14 16.55
CA TYR A 71 -13.46 0.60 16.64
C TYR A 71 -13.34 1.71 15.58
N GLY A 72 -14.44 2.04 14.88
CA GLY A 72 -14.43 2.96 13.76
C GLY A 72 -13.62 2.43 12.57
N ARG A 73 -13.03 3.36 11.80
CA ARG A 73 -12.21 3.05 10.62
C ARG A 73 -10.73 3.04 11.00
N LEU A 74 -10.11 1.87 11.00
CA LEU A 74 -8.67 1.73 11.14
C LEU A 74 -7.99 2.05 9.80
N THR A 75 -7.09 3.05 9.79
CA THR A 75 -6.25 3.35 8.63
C THR A 75 -4.84 2.91 8.94
N LEU A 76 -4.30 1.98 8.15
CA LEU A 76 -2.92 1.54 8.29
C LEU A 76 -2.11 2.14 7.14
N ILE A 77 -1.22 3.08 7.46
CA ILE A 77 -0.30 3.69 6.50
C ILE A 77 1.11 3.37 6.98
N ARG A 78 1.89 2.70 6.14
CA ARG A 78 3.32 2.56 6.37
C ARG A 78 4.07 3.52 5.45
N ASN A 79 5.09 4.17 6.01
CA ASN A 79 5.96 5.10 5.27
C ASN A 79 7.20 4.40 4.66
N ASP A 80 7.24 3.07 4.67
CA ASP A 80 8.31 2.25 4.11
C ASP A 80 7.74 1.22 3.12
N ALA A 81 8.63 0.52 2.41
CA ALA A 81 8.27 -0.39 1.31
C ALA A 81 7.80 -1.79 1.75
N ARG A 82 7.64 -2.07 3.05
CA ARG A 82 7.27 -3.41 3.55
C ARG A 82 5.77 -3.53 3.78
N ASP A 83 5.25 -4.75 3.72
CA ASP A 83 3.82 -5.02 3.91
C ASP A 83 3.34 -4.78 5.34
N VAL A 84 2.18 -4.13 5.50
CA VAL A 84 1.51 -4.06 6.80
C VAL A 84 0.89 -5.42 7.10
N ILE A 85 1.64 -6.26 7.82
CA ILE A 85 1.15 -7.55 8.27
C ILE A 85 0.27 -7.33 9.49
N VAL A 86 -1.00 -7.77 9.39
CA VAL A 86 -1.96 -7.77 10.49
C VAL A 86 -2.13 -9.21 10.96
N VAL A 87 -1.86 -9.45 12.24
CA VAL A 87 -1.93 -10.78 12.85
C VAL A 87 -2.79 -10.69 14.10
N ALA A 88 -3.74 -11.60 14.28
CA ALA A 88 -4.37 -11.81 15.58
C ALA A 88 -3.54 -12.79 16.40
N ASN A 89 -3.43 -12.54 17.70
CA ASN A 89 -2.81 -13.48 18.63
C ASN A 89 -3.90 -14.16 19.46
N ASP A 90 -3.72 -15.45 19.73
CA ASP A 90 -4.54 -16.15 20.72
C ASP A 90 -4.24 -15.66 22.15
N LYS A 91 -4.96 -16.18 23.14
CA LYS A 91 -4.76 -15.84 24.56
C LYS A 91 -3.37 -16.23 25.10
N ALA A 92 -2.63 -17.08 24.39
CA ALA A 92 -1.27 -17.49 24.71
C ALA A 92 -0.20 -16.69 23.95
N GLY A 93 -0.61 -15.71 23.13
CA GLY A 93 0.30 -14.85 22.35
C GLY A 93 0.78 -15.47 21.04
N LYS A 94 0.21 -16.59 20.60
CA LYS A 94 0.58 -17.24 19.33
C LYS A 94 -0.17 -16.59 18.16
N PRO A 95 0.49 -16.36 17.01
CA PRO A 95 -0.17 -15.94 15.78
C PRO A 95 -1.30 -16.89 15.38
N THR A 96 -2.45 -16.32 15.05
CA THR A 96 -3.62 -16.97 14.47
C THR A 96 -3.93 -16.29 13.13
N ASP A 97 -4.40 -17.07 12.16
CA ASP A 97 -4.69 -16.59 10.80
C ASP A 97 -5.90 -15.63 10.72
N ASP A 98 -6.68 -15.50 11.79
CA ASP A 98 -7.94 -14.76 11.78
C ASP A 98 -7.89 -13.46 12.59
N ALA A 99 -7.46 -12.37 11.97
CA ALA A 99 -7.68 -11.00 12.47
C ALA A 99 -9.15 -10.54 12.37
N HIS A 100 -10.10 -11.44 12.61
CA HIS A 100 -11.55 -11.24 12.49
C HIS A 100 -12.07 -10.13 13.43
N SER A 101 -11.47 -9.97 14.61
CA SER A 101 -11.85 -8.93 15.58
C SER A 101 -11.67 -7.48 15.08
N ILE A 102 -10.86 -7.30 14.03
CA ILE A 102 -10.60 -6.01 13.36
C ILE A 102 -10.93 -6.07 11.86
N GLY A 103 -11.68 -7.09 11.41
CA GLY A 103 -12.20 -7.20 10.06
C GLY A 103 -11.25 -7.79 9.00
N PHE A 104 -10.06 -8.26 9.38
CA PHE A 104 -9.03 -8.80 8.46
C PHE A 104 -8.91 -10.34 8.51
N GLY A 105 -9.99 -11.06 8.86
CA GLY A 105 -10.02 -12.52 8.95
C GLY A 105 -11.41 -13.11 8.64
N LYS A 106 -11.58 -14.43 8.75
CA LYS A 106 -12.87 -15.09 8.51
C LYS A 106 -13.86 -14.76 9.62
N THR A 107 -15.05 -14.29 9.26
CA THR A 107 -16.18 -14.16 10.20
C THR A 107 -17.22 -15.20 9.82
N ASP A 108 -17.51 -16.14 10.73
CA ASP A 108 -18.52 -17.19 10.52
C ASP A 108 -18.30 -17.98 9.21
N GLY A 109 -17.05 -18.41 8.98
CA GLY A 109 -16.64 -19.15 7.78
C GLY A 109 -16.58 -18.32 6.48
N THR A 110 -17.00 -17.06 6.51
CA THR A 110 -16.97 -16.16 5.35
C THR A 110 -15.71 -15.29 5.39
N GLU A 111 -14.88 -15.39 4.34
CA GLU A 111 -13.71 -14.55 4.16
C GLU A 111 -14.09 -13.08 4.02
N ALA A 112 -13.23 -12.20 4.58
CA ALA A 112 -13.29 -10.77 4.33
C ALA A 112 -13.47 -10.51 2.82
N ALA A 113 -14.24 -9.48 2.49
CA ALA A 113 -14.48 -9.17 1.09
C ALA A 113 -13.17 -8.71 0.44
N GLU A 114 -12.62 -9.54 -0.44
CA GLU A 114 -11.45 -9.23 -1.25
C GLU A 114 -11.84 -9.26 -2.72
N ALA A 115 -11.42 -8.25 -3.47
CA ALA A 115 -11.59 -8.18 -4.91
C ALA A 115 -10.51 -7.31 -5.56
N VAL A 116 -9.99 -7.77 -6.70
CA VAL A 116 -9.13 -6.96 -7.57
C VAL A 116 -10.00 -6.26 -8.60
N ILE A 117 -9.92 -4.93 -8.65
CA ILE A 117 -10.70 -4.10 -9.57
C ILE A 117 -9.77 -3.44 -10.58
N ASN A 118 -10.07 -3.62 -11.87
CA ASN A 118 -9.35 -2.92 -12.93
C ASN A 118 -9.93 -1.52 -13.13
N LEU A 119 -9.10 -0.56 -13.53
CA LEU A 119 -9.56 0.81 -13.81
C LEU A 119 -10.64 0.85 -14.91
N ARG A 120 -10.67 -0.13 -15.81
CA ARG A 120 -11.71 -0.28 -16.84
C ARG A 120 -13.09 -0.58 -16.26
N SER A 121 -13.17 -1.33 -15.16
CA SER A 121 -14.45 -1.70 -14.52
C SER A 121 -15.11 -0.55 -13.74
N ILE A 122 -14.46 0.61 -13.62
CA ILE A 122 -14.96 1.76 -12.85
C ILE A 122 -16.29 2.34 -13.36
N ARG A 123 -16.64 2.10 -14.63
CA ARG A 123 -17.92 2.53 -15.22
C ARG A 123 -19.04 1.48 -15.05
N GLY A 124 -18.69 0.24 -14.72
CA GLY A 124 -19.64 -0.87 -14.59
C GLY A 124 -20.15 -1.06 -13.16
N PRO A 125 -21.22 -1.84 -12.97
CA PRO A 125 -21.72 -2.19 -11.64
C PRO A 125 -20.76 -3.09 -10.89
N PHE A 126 -20.59 -2.81 -9.60
CA PHE A 126 -19.87 -3.69 -8.69
C PHE A 126 -20.84 -4.64 -8.02
N ASN A 127 -20.44 -5.91 -7.93
CA ASN A 127 -21.22 -6.88 -7.16
C ASN A 127 -21.06 -6.63 -5.65
N LEU A 128 -21.87 -7.31 -4.83
CA LEU A 128 -21.89 -7.12 -3.38
C LEU A 128 -20.51 -7.32 -2.73
N ARG A 129 -19.73 -8.31 -3.17
CA ARG A 129 -18.37 -8.57 -2.64
C ARG A 129 -17.40 -7.48 -3.05
N GLN A 130 -17.40 -7.07 -4.31
CA GLN A 130 -16.54 -5.99 -4.82
C GLN A 130 -16.82 -4.67 -4.11
N ALA A 131 -18.08 -4.26 -4.02
CA ALA A 131 -18.45 -3.03 -3.31
C ALA A 131 -18.07 -3.08 -1.82
N SER A 132 -18.22 -4.24 -1.17
CA SER A 132 -17.80 -4.40 0.23
C SER A 132 -16.27 -4.38 0.39
N ALA A 133 -15.52 -5.00 -0.54
CA ALA A 133 -14.06 -4.97 -0.55
C ALA A 133 -13.48 -3.56 -0.68
N MET A 134 -14.23 -2.68 -1.35
CA MET A 134 -13.87 -1.27 -1.55
C MET A 134 -14.35 -0.36 -0.42
N GLY A 135 -14.96 -0.92 0.63
CA GLY A 135 -15.44 -0.14 1.77
C GLY A 135 -16.75 0.62 1.53
N ALA A 136 -17.50 0.32 0.47
CA ALA A 136 -18.78 0.98 0.18
C ALA A 136 -19.85 0.69 1.26
N HIS A 137 -19.72 -0.41 2.00
CA HIS A 137 -20.66 -0.83 3.02
C HIS A 137 -20.02 -0.77 4.41
N THR A 138 -20.68 -0.07 5.33
CA THR A 138 -20.28 0.02 6.74
C THR A 138 -20.74 -1.19 7.57
N SER A 139 -21.87 -1.81 7.20
CA SER A 139 -22.41 -3.01 7.83
C SER A 139 -23.45 -3.69 6.93
N LYS A 140 -23.82 -4.94 7.24
CA LYS A 140 -24.91 -5.66 6.56
C LYS A 140 -26.28 -4.95 6.72
N ASN A 141 -26.44 -4.17 7.78
CA ASN A 141 -27.68 -3.45 8.06
C ASN A 141 -27.77 -2.09 7.35
N SER A 142 -26.70 -1.62 6.70
CA SER A 142 -26.73 -0.38 5.92
C SER A 142 -27.72 -0.46 4.75
N LEU A 143 -28.48 0.61 4.52
CA LEU A 143 -29.44 0.73 3.41
C LEU A 143 -28.79 0.40 2.05
N LEU A 144 -27.55 0.85 1.85
CA LEU A 144 -26.80 0.61 0.61
C LEU A 144 -26.42 -0.87 0.44
N TYR A 145 -26.07 -1.56 1.53
CA TYR A 145 -25.81 -3.00 1.50
C TYR A 145 -27.08 -3.78 1.13
N GLN A 146 -28.21 -3.45 1.76
CA GLN A 146 -29.49 -4.10 1.50
C GLN A 146 -29.96 -3.87 0.05
N GLN A 147 -29.80 -2.64 -0.47
CA GLN A 147 -30.11 -2.32 -1.86
C GLN A 147 -29.22 -3.09 -2.83
N THR A 148 -27.91 -3.12 -2.59
CA THR A 148 -26.94 -3.86 -3.41
C THR A 148 -27.17 -5.36 -3.36
N SER A 149 -27.49 -5.91 -2.18
CA SER A 149 -27.79 -7.33 -2.00
C SER A 149 -29.06 -7.75 -2.75
N LYS A 150 -30.08 -6.89 -2.79
CA LYS A 150 -31.33 -7.14 -3.54
C LYS A 150 -31.14 -6.97 -5.05
N SER A 151 -30.42 -5.92 -5.46
CA SER A 151 -30.16 -5.57 -6.86
C SER A 151 -29.04 -6.43 -7.50
N LYS A 152 -28.23 -7.12 -6.68
CA LYS A 152 -26.96 -7.79 -7.05
C LYS A 152 -25.90 -6.87 -7.66
N ALA A 153 -26.15 -5.56 -7.69
CA ALA A 153 -25.31 -4.54 -8.27
C ALA A 153 -25.46 -3.23 -7.48
N THR A 154 -24.36 -2.54 -7.23
CA THR A 154 -24.38 -1.15 -6.73
C THR A 154 -24.84 -0.19 -7.83
N PRO A 155 -25.39 0.99 -7.48
CA PRO A 155 -25.49 2.10 -8.40
C PRO A 155 -24.08 2.54 -8.83
N THR A 156 -23.82 2.57 -10.13
CA THR A 156 -22.46 2.58 -10.70
C THR A 156 -22.03 3.97 -11.15
N GLY A 157 -20.72 4.22 -11.15
CA GLY A 157 -20.13 5.45 -11.68
C GLY A 157 -20.27 6.66 -10.75
N VAL A 158 -20.08 7.85 -11.33
CA VAL A 158 -20.10 9.15 -10.62
C VAL A 158 -21.50 9.74 -10.46
N THR A 159 -22.54 9.02 -10.87
CA THR A 159 -23.93 9.51 -10.86
C THR A 159 -24.61 9.36 -9.50
N THR A 160 -24.00 8.62 -8.59
CA THR A 160 -24.48 8.46 -7.20
C THR A 160 -23.38 8.83 -6.22
N PHE A 161 -23.74 9.31 -5.04
CA PHE A 161 -22.79 9.70 -4.02
C PHE A 161 -21.85 8.54 -3.62
N ALA A 162 -22.44 7.38 -3.33
CA ALA A 162 -21.67 6.19 -2.95
C ALA A 162 -20.80 5.67 -4.10
N GLY A 163 -21.31 5.64 -5.33
CA GLY A 163 -20.53 5.28 -6.50
C GLY A 163 -19.35 6.24 -6.73
N ALA A 164 -19.57 7.54 -6.60
CA ALA A 164 -18.53 8.55 -6.78
C ALA A 164 -17.39 8.41 -5.77
N GLN A 165 -17.70 8.15 -4.49
CA GLN A 165 -16.69 7.91 -3.46
C GLN A 165 -15.84 6.68 -3.78
N VAL A 166 -16.48 5.59 -4.18
CA VAL A 166 -15.80 4.35 -4.59
C VAL A 166 -14.91 4.57 -5.82
N VAL A 167 -15.36 5.37 -6.79
CA VAL A 167 -14.58 5.76 -7.97
C VAL A 167 -13.35 6.60 -7.58
N MET A 168 -13.49 7.53 -6.63
CA MET A 168 -12.37 8.32 -6.11
C MET A 168 -11.33 7.42 -5.46
N ASP A 169 -11.75 6.47 -4.62
CA ASP A 169 -10.84 5.54 -3.94
C ASP A 169 -10.06 4.65 -4.93
N ILE A 170 -10.72 4.17 -6.00
CA ILE A 170 -10.02 3.44 -7.07
C ILE A 170 -8.99 4.33 -7.76
N ALA A 171 -9.38 5.56 -8.14
CA ALA A 171 -8.52 6.48 -8.86
C ALA A 171 -7.29 6.86 -8.02
N ASP A 172 -7.48 7.15 -6.74
CA ASP A 172 -6.41 7.47 -5.80
C ASP A 172 -5.44 6.29 -5.62
N THR A 173 -5.98 5.08 -5.52
CA THR A 173 -5.16 3.86 -5.43
C THR A 173 -4.36 3.65 -6.73
N ALA A 174 -4.99 3.78 -7.89
CA ALA A 174 -4.31 3.66 -9.18
C ALA A 174 -3.22 4.73 -9.39
N ILE A 175 -3.45 5.96 -8.92
CA ILE A 175 -2.44 7.02 -8.94
C ILE A 175 -1.25 6.68 -8.03
N LYS A 176 -1.51 6.15 -6.82
CA LYS A 176 -0.45 5.69 -5.91
C LYS A 176 0.38 4.58 -6.53
N ASP A 177 -0.24 3.61 -7.17
CA ASP A 177 0.45 2.50 -7.85
C ASP A 177 1.30 3.02 -9.01
N LEU A 178 0.78 3.94 -9.81
CA LEU A 178 1.53 4.56 -10.91
C LEU A 178 2.73 5.37 -10.37
N ASN A 179 2.54 6.11 -9.28
CA ASN A 179 3.62 6.85 -8.62
C ASN A 179 4.70 5.90 -8.07
N LYS A 180 4.31 4.73 -7.55
CA LYS A 180 5.27 3.68 -7.14
C LYS A 180 6.09 3.19 -8.32
N ILE A 181 5.45 2.83 -9.44
CA ILE A 181 6.16 2.42 -10.66
C ILE A 181 7.10 3.53 -11.16
N ARG A 182 6.68 4.80 -11.14
CA ARG A 182 7.53 5.95 -11.50
C ARG A 182 8.73 6.09 -10.57
N SER A 183 8.52 5.91 -9.26
CA SER A 183 9.59 5.94 -8.27
C SER A 183 10.62 4.84 -8.52
N ASP A 184 10.16 3.62 -8.82
CA ASP A 184 11.03 2.49 -9.10
C ASP A 184 11.85 2.70 -10.38
N LEU A 185 11.21 3.19 -11.45
CA LEU A 185 11.89 3.57 -12.69
C LEU A 185 12.91 4.70 -12.47
N GLY A 186 12.57 5.71 -11.67
CA GLY A 186 13.48 6.79 -11.31
C GLY A 186 14.71 6.29 -10.53
N SER A 187 14.50 5.37 -9.59
CA SER A 187 15.59 4.72 -8.85
C SER A 187 16.53 3.94 -9.78
N VAL A 188 15.97 3.14 -10.69
CA VAL A 188 16.75 2.41 -11.70
C VAL A 188 17.50 3.37 -12.62
N GLN A 189 16.89 4.49 -13.02
CA GLN A 189 17.55 5.52 -13.83
C GLN A 189 18.78 6.11 -13.13
N ILE A 190 18.66 6.45 -11.83
CA ILE A 190 19.79 6.98 -11.04
C ILE A 190 20.91 5.93 -10.93
N GLN A 191 20.56 4.66 -10.72
CA GLN A 191 21.54 3.57 -10.66
C GLN A 191 22.25 3.36 -12.01
N LEU A 192 21.51 3.42 -13.11
CA LEU A 192 22.07 3.31 -14.46
C LEU A 192 23.00 4.47 -14.77
N GLU A 193 22.64 5.71 -14.42
CA GLU A 193 23.49 6.88 -14.62
C GLU A 193 24.80 6.76 -13.82
N ALA A 194 24.72 6.37 -12.55
CA ALA A 194 25.90 6.12 -11.73
C ALA A 194 26.79 5.00 -12.31
N THR A 195 26.16 3.93 -12.79
CA THR A 195 26.86 2.79 -13.41
C THR A 195 27.55 3.21 -14.72
N VAL A 196 26.88 3.97 -15.58
CA VAL A 196 27.44 4.48 -16.84
C VAL A 196 28.62 5.42 -16.58
N ASN A 197 28.49 6.31 -15.59
CA ASN A 197 29.58 7.21 -15.20
C ASN A 197 30.80 6.42 -14.68
N ASN A 198 30.58 5.41 -13.83
CA ASN A 198 31.65 4.54 -13.33
C ASN A 198 32.31 3.73 -14.47
N ILE A 199 31.52 3.12 -15.35
CA ILE A 199 32.02 2.36 -16.50
C ILE A 199 32.81 3.27 -17.45
N SER A 200 32.37 4.52 -17.66
CA SER A 200 33.07 5.47 -18.53
C SER A 200 34.46 5.81 -18.00
N VAL A 201 34.58 6.10 -16.69
CA VAL A 201 35.87 6.34 -16.02
C VAL A 201 36.74 5.09 -16.04
N THR A 202 36.16 3.93 -15.76
CA THR A 202 36.89 2.65 -15.81
C THR A 202 37.39 2.37 -17.23
N ARG A 203 36.57 2.60 -18.25
CA ARG A 203 36.93 2.42 -19.66
C ARG A 203 38.09 3.34 -20.05
N THR A 204 38.10 4.61 -19.63
CA THR A 204 39.24 5.49 -19.90
C THR A 204 40.50 4.98 -19.23
N ASN A 205 40.43 4.57 -17.96
CA ASN A 205 41.58 4.06 -17.21
C ASN A 205 42.14 2.76 -17.79
N VAL A 206 41.26 1.83 -18.19
CA VAL A 206 41.65 0.59 -18.87
C VAL A 206 42.28 0.90 -20.23
N LYS A 207 41.72 1.83 -21.02
CA LYS A 207 42.30 2.23 -22.31
C LYS A 207 43.68 2.90 -22.15
N PHE A 208 43.86 3.75 -21.13
CA PHE A 208 45.17 4.33 -20.81
C PHE A 208 46.18 3.25 -20.40
N SER A 209 45.75 2.29 -19.59
CA SER A 209 46.60 1.15 -19.18
C SER A 209 46.95 0.26 -20.36
N GLU A 210 46.00 0.01 -21.27
CA GLU A 210 46.24 -0.73 -22.51
C GLU A 210 47.22 0.00 -23.41
N SER A 211 47.03 1.32 -23.61
CA SER A 211 47.94 2.17 -24.38
C SER A 211 49.36 2.12 -23.80
N GLN A 212 49.52 2.17 -22.48
CA GLN A 212 50.84 2.08 -21.84
C GLN A 212 51.55 0.73 -22.05
N ILE A 213 50.80 -0.36 -22.25
CA ILE A 213 51.36 -1.71 -22.46
C ILE A 213 51.58 -2.00 -23.96
N ARG A 214 50.64 -1.60 -24.82
CA ARG A 214 50.64 -1.91 -26.26
C ARG A 214 51.27 -0.83 -27.12
N ASP A 215 51.08 0.44 -26.77
CA ASP A 215 51.58 1.53 -27.58
C ASP A 215 53.04 1.78 -27.22
N THR A 216 53.92 1.61 -28.20
CA THR A 216 55.34 1.99 -28.09
C THR A 216 55.48 3.49 -28.30
N ASP A 217 56.35 4.15 -27.54
CA ASP A 217 56.66 5.57 -27.77
C ASP A 217 57.31 5.73 -29.16
N PHE A 218 56.53 6.31 -30.08
CA PHE A 218 56.92 6.54 -31.47
C PHE A 218 58.22 7.33 -31.60
N ALA A 219 58.51 8.25 -30.68
CA ALA A 219 59.74 9.03 -30.72
C ALA A 219 60.97 8.16 -30.41
N SER A 220 60.86 7.26 -29.43
CA SER A 220 61.92 6.33 -29.07
C SER A 220 62.15 5.27 -30.16
N GLU A 221 61.08 4.63 -30.64
CA GLU A 221 61.15 3.58 -31.66
C GLU A 221 61.66 4.13 -33.00
N THR A 222 61.25 5.34 -33.39
CA THR A 222 61.74 5.99 -34.62
C THR A 222 63.23 6.31 -34.53
N SER A 223 63.73 6.71 -33.35
CA SER A 223 65.14 7.00 -33.14
C SER A 223 65.98 5.72 -33.17
N GLU A 224 65.49 4.67 -32.52
CA GLU A 224 66.08 3.33 -32.51
C GLU A 224 66.11 2.73 -33.93
N PHE A 225 65.01 2.81 -34.67
CA PHE A 225 64.90 2.36 -36.06
C PHE A 225 65.87 3.12 -36.97
N LYS A 226 65.94 4.46 -36.87
CA LYS A 226 66.88 5.27 -37.65
C LYS A 226 68.34 4.89 -37.32
N LYS A 227 68.67 4.71 -36.04
CA LYS A 227 70.00 4.28 -35.60
C LYS A 227 70.36 2.90 -36.16
N ARG A 228 69.44 1.93 -36.09
CA ARG A 228 69.64 0.58 -36.64
C ARG A 228 69.76 0.59 -38.17
N SER A 229 68.97 1.43 -38.85
CA SER A 229 69.05 1.60 -40.30
C SER A 229 70.39 2.20 -40.73
N ILE A 230 70.87 3.24 -40.03
CA ILE A 230 72.19 3.84 -40.26
C ILE A 230 73.31 2.81 -39.97
N LEU A 231 73.21 2.03 -38.89
CA LEU A 231 74.18 0.97 -38.57
C LEU A 231 74.18 -0.15 -39.61
N ALA A 232 73.02 -0.56 -40.13
CA ALA A 232 72.94 -1.56 -41.18
C ALA A 232 73.55 -1.06 -42.50
N GLN A 233 73.31 0.21 -42.86
CA GLN A 233 73.95 0.84 -44.02
C GLN A 233 75.46 0.97 -43.83
N ALA A 234 75.92 1.44 -42.66
CA ALA A 234 77.34 1.55 -42.33
C ALA A 234 78.04 0.18 -42.28
N GLY A 235 77.37 -0.85 -41.75
CA GLY A 235 77.86 -2.23 -41.74
C GLY A 235 77.98 -2.82 -43.14
N SER A 236 77.00 -2.57 -44.02
CA SER A 236 77.08 -2.96 -45.43
C SER A 236 78.21 -2.23 -46.16
N TYR A 237 78.41 -0.93 -45.88
CA TYR A 237 79.53 -0.17 -46.42
C TYR A 237 80.89 -0.68 -45.92
N ALA A 238 81.00 -0.97 -44.62
CA ALA A 238 82.20 -1.55 -44.03
C ALA A 238 82.50 -2.94 -44.59
N LEU A 239 81.47 -3.78 -44.79
CA LEU A 239 81.61 -5.10 -45.40
C LEU A 239 82.04 -5.02 -46.87
N SER A 240 81.44 -4.09 -47.63
CA SER A 240 81.82 -3.79 -49.01
C SER A 240 83.25 -3.28 -49.11
N GLN A 241 83.71 -2.46 -48.16
CA GLN A 241 85.06 -1.91 -48.12
C GLN A 241 86.09 -2.96 -47.67
N ALA A 242 85.74 -3.83 -46.73
CA ALA A 242 86.57 -4.95 -46.27
C ALA A 242 86.67 -6.09 -47.30
N SER A 243 85.71 -6.19 -48.23
CA SER A 243 85.73 -7.19 -49.31
C SER A 243 86.47 -6.70 -50.56
N THR A 244 86.81 -5.41 -50.63
CA THR A 244 87.49 -4.79 -51.78
C THR A 244 88.91 -4.30 -51.45
N MET A 245 89.33 -4.40 -50.19
CA MET A 245 90.73 -4.35 -49.76
C MET A 245 91.30 -5.76 -49.60
#